data_AF-A0AAV9MB57-F1
#
_entry.id   AF-A0AAV9MB57-F1
#
_cell.length_a   1.000
_cell.length_b   1.000
_cell.length_c   1.000
_cell.angle_alpha   90.00
_cell.angle_beta   90.00
_cell.angle_gamma   90.00
#
_symmetry.space_group_name_H-M   'P 1'
#
loop_
_entity.id
_entity.type
_entity.pdbx_description
1 polymer ?
#
loop_
_entity_poly.entity_id
_entity_poly.type
_entity_poly.pdbx_seq_one_letter_code
_entity_poly.pdbx_strand_id
1 'polypeptide(L)'
;MGDSPKGDLSTTSSMHTSILQEALGSNSRASESLMYSYKRSFNGFVAKLTEEEKNRIANMDAVVSVFPNGRKELHTTRSWDFIGLPQQVTRRTSVESDLIIGMLDTGIWPESQSFNDEHFSAPPTKWKGTCQSSLNFTCNKYVLTCHFFKTSVLQQHR
;
A
#
# COMPACT_ATOMS: atom_id res chain seq x y z
N MET A 1 -12.65 8.05 2.07
CA MET A 1 -11.72 7.50 3.08
C MET A 1 -11.90 8.28 4.37
N GLY A 2 -11.66 7.67 5.53
CA GLY A 2 -11.80 8.36 6.82
C GLY A 2 -10.69 9.40 7.05
N ASP A 3 -10.88 10.26 8.04
CA ASP A 3 -9.92 11.28 8.45
C ASP A 3 -8.61 10.68 8.96
N SER A 4 -7.55 11.49 9.07
CA SER A 4 -6.33 11.07 9.76
C SER A 4 -6.58 10.80 11.25
N PRO A 5 -6.00 9.74 11.83
CA PRO A 5 -6.15 9.43 13.26
C PRO A 5 -5.61 10.56 14.14
N LYS A 6 -6.37 10.96 15.16
CA LYS A 6 -5.99 12.02 16.12
C LYS A 6 -5.43 11.48 17.45
N GLY A 7 -5.63 10.19 17.73
CA GLY A 7 -5.17 9.51 18.94
C GLY A 7 -3.94 8.64 18.69
N ASP A 8 -3.48 7.95 19.73
CA ASP A 8 -2.41 6.96 19.58
C ASP A 8 -2.86 5.71 18.81
N LEU A 9 -1.89 4.85 18.46
CA LEU A 9 -2.14 3.63 17.69
C LEU A 9 -3.09 2.67 18.42
N SER A 10 -3.02 2.61 19.75
CA SER A 10 -3.90 1.76 20.58
C SER A 10 -5.34 2.25 20.55
N THR A 11 -5.56 3.55 20.72
CA THR A 11 -6.88 4.20 20.73
C THR A 11 -7.58 3.99 19.40
N THR A 12 -6.87 4.22 18.30
CA THR A 12 -7.40 3.97 16.94
C THR A 12 -7.77 2.50 16.76
N SER A 13 -6.95 1.59 17.28
CA SER A 13 -7.24 0.16 17.27
C SER A 13 -8.51 -0.19 18.04
N SER A 14 -8.66 0.34 19.25
CA SER A 14 -9.83 0.11 20.08
C SER A 14 -11.10 0.65 19.42
N MET A 15 -11.04 1.83 18.80
CA MET A 15 -12.17 2.40 18.05
C MET A 15 -12.64 1.48 16.92
N HIS A 16 -11.71 0.93 16.13
CA HIS A 16 -12.07 -0.01 15.06
C HIS A 16 -12.71 -1.29 15.61
N THR A 17 -12.19 -1.83 16.70
CA THR A 17 -12.79 -3.00 17.36
C THR A 17 -14.17 -2.68 17.94
N SER A 18 -14.39 -1.50 18.50
CA SER A 18 -15.69 -1.07 19.03
C SER A 18 -16.76 -0.99 17.94
N ILE A 19 -16.44 -0.42 16.77
CA ILE A 19 -17.35 -0.38 15.61
C ILE A 19 -17.78 -1.80 15.21
N LEU A 20 -16.81 -2.73 15.13
CA LEU A 20 -17.11 -4.12 14.82
C LEU A 20 -17.93 -4.80 15.92
N GLN A 21 -17.63 -4.53 17.19
CA GLN A 21 -18.35 -5.11 18.32
C GLN A 21 -19.83 -4.68 18.31
N GLU A 22 -20.10 -3.41 18.03
CA GLU A 22 -21.47 -2.88 17.95
C GLU A 22 -22.26 -3.54 16.81
N ALA A 23 -21.65 -3.73 15.65
CA ALA A 23 -22.31 -4.35 14.50
C ALA A 23 -22.51 -5.87 14.63
N LEU A 24 -21.52 -6.57 15.21
CA LEU A 24 -21.48 -8.04 15.28
C LEU A 24 -22.07 -8.60 16.59
N GLY A 25 -22.27 -7.75 17.60
CA GLY A 25 -22.85 -8.08 18.90
C GLY A 25 -21.94 -8.93 19.80
N SER A 26 -20.67 -9.12 19.45
CA SER A 26 -19.72 -9.91 20.23
C SER A 26 -18.29 -9.44 20.04
N ASN A 27 -17.54 -9.34 21.16
CA ASN A 27 -16.13 -8.96 21.15
C ASN A 27 -15.22 -10.05 20.52
N SER A 28 -15.54 -11.32 20.72
CA SER A 28 -14.78 -12.42 20.09
C SER A 28 -14.92 -12.35 18.58
N ARG A 29 -16.15 -12.18 18.08
CA ARG A 29 -16.43 -12.04 16.65
C ARG A 29 -15.78 -10.79 16.06
N ALA A 30 -15.81 -9.66 16.76
CA ALA A 30 -15.14 -8.44 16.32
C ALA A 30 -13.63 -8.66 16.14
N SER A 31 -12.99 -9.34 17.09
CA SER A 31 -11.56 -9.65 17.04
C SER A 31 -11.22 -10.64 15.92
N GLU A 32 -12.06 -11.66 15.69
CA GLU A 32 -11.87 -12.65 14.62
C GLU A 32 -12.11 -12.06 13.22
N SER A 33 -13.09 -11.16 13.09
CA SER A 33 -13.43 -10.51 11.82
C SER A 33 -12.42 -9.44 11.42
N LEU A 34 -11.74 -8.78 12.36
CA LEU A 34 -10.78 -7.72 12.07
C LEU A 34 -9.49 -8.26 11.42
N MET A 35 -9.32 -8.01 10.13
CA MET A 35 -8.17 -8.49 9.35
C MET A 35 -7.00 -7.51 9.36
N TYR A 36 -7.30 -6.21 9.32
CA TYR A 36 -6.28 -5.17 9.35
C TYR A 36 -6.85 -3.86 9.89
N SER A 37 -6.02 -3.07 10.57
CA SER A 37 -6.39 -1.78 11.16
C SER A 37 -5.39 -0.73 10.68
N TYR A 38 -5.87 0.26 9.90
CA TYR A 38 -5.08 1.39 9.41
C TYR A 38 -5.02 2.46 10.49
N LYS A 39 -3.82 2.77 11.00
CA LYS A 39 -3.67 3.60 12.21
C LYS A 39 -2.81 4.85 12.01
N ARG A 40 -2.39 5.13 10.77
CA ARG A 40 -1.41 6.19 10.46
C ARG A 40 -1.99 7.23 9.51
N SER A 41 -2.23 6.85 8.27
CA SER A 41 -2.60 7.80 7.21
C SER A 41 -4.08 8.18 7.24
N PHE A 42 -4.94 7.22 7.57
CA PHE A 42 -6.39 7.40 7.65
C PHE A 42 -6.99 6.42 8.67
N ASN A 43 -8.15 6.77 9.22
CA ASN A 43 -8.99 5.89 10.03
C ASN A 43 -9.73 4.92 9.11
N GLY A 44 -9.49 3.64 9.29
CA GLY A 44 -10.13 2.59 8.53
C GLY A 44 -9.63 1.20 8.92
N PHE A 45 -10.37 0.18 8.55
CA PHE A 45 -10.02 -1.21 8.82
C PHE A 45 -10.52 -2.12 7.70
N VAL A 46 -9.95 -3.31 7.63
CA VAL A 46 -10.39 -4.41 6.77
C VAL A 46 -11.00 -5.47 7.69
N ALA A 47 -12.22 -5.91 7.39
CA ALA A 47 -12.90 -6.94 8.14
C ALA A 47 -13.59 -7.96 7.23
N LYS A 48 -13.72 -9.20 7.72
CA LYS A 48 -14.54 -10.24 7.11
C LYS A 48 -15.95 -10.17 7.71
N LEU A 49 -16.93 -9.91 6.85
CA LEU A 49 -18.31 -9.60 7.22
C LEU A 49 -19.29 -10.35 6.31
N THR A 50 -20.48 -10.66 6.81
CA THR A 50 -21.62 -11.01 5.95
C THR A 50 -22.20 -9.75 5.29
N GLU A 51 -23.08 -9.92 4.30
CA GLU A 51 -23.77 -8.78 3.68
C GLU A 51 -24.63 -8.01 4.69
N GLU A 52 -25.29 -8.70 5.61
CA GLU A 52 -26.10 -8.08 6.66
C GLU A 52 -25.23 -7.25 7.61
N GLU A 53 -24.08 -7.78 8.02
CA GLU A 53 -23.13 -7.08 8.89
C GLU A 53 -22.51 -5.87 8.21
N LYS A 54 -22.15 -6.01 6.93
CA LYS A 54 -21.68 -4.88 6.11
C LYS A 54 -22.74 -3.78 6.04
N ASN A 55 -24.00 -4.13 5.83
CA ASN A 55 -25.08 -3.15 5.75
C ASN A 55 -25.34 -2.47 7.10
N ARG A 56 -25.18 -3.17 8.23
CA ARG A 56 -25.23 -2.54 9.56
C ARG A 56 -24.11 -1.52 9.73
N ILE A 57 -22.86 -1.91 9.44
CA ILE A 57 -21.69 -1.05 9.57
C ILE A 57 -21.79 0.18 8.65
N ALA A 58 -22.28 -0.01 7.42
CA ALA A 58 -22.43 1.08 6.46
C ALA A 58 -23.46 2.16 6.89
N ASN A 59 -24.35 1.84 7.83
CA ASN A 59 -25.34 2.77 8.37
C ASN A 59 -24.93 3.42 9.70
N MET A 60 -23.72 3.15 10.21
CA MET A 60 -23.23 3.76 11.45
C MET A 60 -22.69 5.15 11.17
N ASP A 61 -23.03 6.13 12.01
CA ASP A 61 -22.55 7.52 11.88
C ASP A 61 -21.01 7.63 11.89
N ALA A 62 -20.33 6.68 12.54
CA ALA A 62 -18.87 6.62 12.61
C ALA A 62 -18.21 6.10 11.31
N VAL A 63 -18.99 5.66 10.31
CA VAL A 63 -18.49 4.99 9.10
C VAL A 63 -18.81 5.82 7.86
N VAL A 64 -17.77 6.30 7.19
CA VAL A 64 -17.92 7.13 5.98
C VAL A 64 -18.33 6.30 4.75
N SER A 65 -17.79 5.09 4.61
CA SER A 65 -18.03 4.24 3.44
C SER A 65 -17.55 2.82 3.68
N VAL A 66 -18.27 1.82 3.15
CA VAL A 66 -17.84 0.42 3.12
C VAL A 66 -17.83 -0.07 1.67
N PHE A 67 -16.77 -0.75 1.26
CA PHE A 67 -16.62 -1.30 -0.09
C PHE A 67 -15.96 -2.69 -0.02
N PRO A 68 -16.30 -3.61 -0.95
CA PRO A 68 -15.70 -4.93 -0.98
C PRO A 68 -14.20 -4.85 -1.29
N ASN A 69 -13.41 -5.67 -0.59
CA ASN A 69 -12.00 -5.85 -0.90
C ASN A 69 -11.86 -6.59 -2.23
N GLY A 70 -11.06 -6.08 -3.16
CA GLY A 70 -10.90 -6.66 -4.50
C GLY A 70 -9.48 -6.52 -5.01
N ARG A 71 -9.07 -7.47 -5.86
CA ARG A 71 -7.83 -7.36 -6.64
C ARG A 71 -8.02 -6.34 -7.76
N LYS A 72 -6.98 -5.57 -8.06
CA LYS A 72 -6.92 -4.69 -9.22
C LYS A 72 -6.13 -5.37 -10.33
N GLU A 73 -6.56 -5.15 -11.57
CA GLU A 73 -5.85 -5.64 -12.74
C GLU A 73 -4.73 -4.68 -13.12
N LEU A 74 -3.64 -5.23 -13.67
CA LEU A 74 -2.53 -4.43 -14.15
C LEU A 74 -2.96 -3.68 -15.41
N HIS A 75 -2.79 -2.37 -15.38
CA HIS A 75 -2.96 -1.53 -16.56
C HIS A 75 -1.57 -1.09 -17.04
N THR A 76 -1.04 -1.79 -18.04
CA THR A 76 0.15 -1.33 -18.77
C THR A 76 -0.19 -1.20 -20.23
N THR A 77 -0.48 0.03 -20.68
CA THR A 77 -0.57 0.28 -22.11
C THR A 77 0.10 1.61 -22.42
N ARG A 78 0.94 1.57 -23.46
CA ARG A 78 1.51 2.68 -24.27
C ARG A 78 3.01 2.88 -24.10
N SER A 79 3.68 2.95 -25.25
CA SER A 79 5.11 3.23 -25.40
C SER A 79 5.40 4.73 -25.32
N TRP A 80 6.68 5.09 -25.17
CA TRP A 80 7.15 6.46 -25.23
C TRP A 80 6.76 7.18 -26.54
N ASP A 81 6.76 6.47 -27.66
CA ASP A 81 6.35 7.00 -28.96
C ASP A 81 4.88 7.42 -28.97
N PHE A 82 4.00 6.68 -28.28
CA PHE A 82 2.57 7.02 -28.21
C PHE A 82 2.33 8.38 -27.55
N ILE A 83 3.12 8.73 -26.54
CA ILE A 83 3.03 10.03 -25.85
C ILE A 83 3.93 11.10 -26.48
N GLY A 84 4.60 10.79 -27.60
CA GLY A 84 5.49 11.73 -28.30
C GLY A 84 6.75 12.09 -27.51
N LEU A 85 7.30 11.16 -26.71
CA LEU A 85 8.51 11.39 -25.93
C LEU A 85 9.73 10.75 -26.61
N PRO A 86 10.52 11.51 -27.41
CA PRO A 86 11.70 10.96 -28.07
C PRO A 86 12.82 10.68 -27.06
N GLN A 87 13.82 9.90 -27.48
CA GLN A 87 14.98 9.59 -26.63
C GLN A 87 15.80 10.85 -26.28
N GLN A 88 15.89 11.80 -27.21
CA GLN A 88 16.60 13.06 -27.03
C GLN A 88 15.61 14.15 -26.61
N VAL A 89 15.53 14.40 -25.30
CA VAL A 89 14.71 15.46 -24.71
C VAL A 89 15.56 16.27 -23.74
N THR A 90 15.29 17.56 -23.63
CA THR A 90 15.94 18.40 -22.62
C THR A 90 15.53 17.91 -21.23
N ARG A 91 16.52 17.48 -20.44
CA ARG A 91 16.34 16.94 -19.09
C ARG A 91 16.96 17.86 -18.05
N ARG A 92 16.40 17.83 -16.83
CA ARG A 92 16.98 18.49 -15.66
C ARG A 92 17.63 17.43 -14.80
N THR A 93 18.78 16.92 -15.26
CA THR A 93 19.45 15.74 -14.69
C THR A 93 19.71 15.86 -13.19
N SER A 94 20.10 17.03 -12.69
CA SER A 94 20.32 17.28 -11.26
C SER A 94 19.07 17.18 -10.39
N VAL A 95 17.89 17.42 -10.98
CA VAL A 95 16.60 17.26 -10.31
C VAL A 95 16.14 15.81 -10.46
N GLU A 96 16.16 15.28 -11.69
CA GLU A 96 15.72 13.91 -12.02
C GLU A 96 16.47 12.84 -11.22
N SER A 97 17.78 13.02 -10.99
CA SER A 97 18.59 12.08 -10.18
C SER A 97 18.25 12.08 -8.69
N ASP A 98 17.55 13.11 -8.21
CA ASP A 98 17.14 13.25 -6.80
C ASP A 98 15.64 12.93 -6.60
N LEU A 99 14.90 12.61 -7.67
CA LEU A 99 13.50 12.19 -7.58
C LEU A 99 13.39 10.71 -7.20
N ILE A 100 12.45 10.41 -6.30
CA ILE A 100 12.17 9.05 -5.84
C ILE A 100 10.75 8.70 -6.25
N ILE A 101 10.60 7.66 -7.08
CA ILE A 101 9.31 7.19 -7.58
C ILE A 101 8.95 5.91 -6.83
N GLY A 102 7.87 5.96 -6.03
CA GLY A 102 7.32 4.79 -5.35
C GLY A 102 6.44 3.97 -6.29
N MET A 103 6.78 2.70 -6.49
CA MET A 103 6.02 1.77 -7.33
C MET A 103 5.30 0.74 -6.47
N LEU A 104 3.96 0.70 -6.57
CA LEU A 104 3.11 -0.32 -5.94
C LEU A 104 2.69 -1.33 -7.00
N ASP A 105 3.46 -2.41 -7.14
CA ASP A 105 3.28 -3.41 -8.17
C ASP A 105 3.43 -4.84 -7.60
N THR A 106 3.44 -5.82 -8.48
CA THR A 106 3.65 -7.26 -8.23
C THR A 106 5.08 -7.62 -7.84
N GLY A 107 6.01 -6.67 -7.92
CA GLY A 107 7.41 -6.84 -7.53
C GLY A 107 8.35 -6.15 -8.52
N ILE A 108 9.61 -6.55 -8.47
CA ILE A 108 10.67 -6.07 -9.35
C ILE A 108 11.68 -7.19 -9.58
N TRP A 109 12.31 -7.21 -10.76
CA TRP A 109 13.40 -8.12 -11.11
C TRP A 109 14.73 -7.35 -11.08
N PRO A 110 15.46 -7.30 -9.95
CA PRO A 110 16.58 -6.38 -9.75
C PRO A 110 17.78 -6.67 -10.65
N GLU A 111 17.91 -7.90 -11.17
CA GLU A 111 19.00 -8.31 -12.06
C GLU A 111 18.82 -7.79 -13.51
N SER A 112 17.70 -7.14 -13.81
CA SER A 112 17.44 -6.57 -15.13
C SER A 112 18.38 -5.41 -15.42
N GLN A 113 18.89 -5.34 -16.66
CA GLN A 113 19.75 -4.23 -17.10
C GLN A 113 19.07 -2.85 -17.01
N SER A 114 17.73 -2.81 -17.01
CA SER A 114 16.97 -1.57 -16.80
C SER A 114 17.18 -0.94 -15.42
N PHE A 115 17.71 -1.70 -14.45
CA PHE A 115 17.97 -1.26 -13.07
C PHE A 115 19.46 -1.23 -12.72
N ASN A 116 20.34 -1.24 -13.74
CA ASN A 116 21.78 -1.07 -13.56
C ASN A 116 22.08 0.32 -12.97
N ASP A 117 22.92 0.34 -11.93
CA ASP A 117 23.22 1.53 -11.16
C ASP A 117 24.68 2.00 -11.25
N GLU A 118 25.46 1.50 -12.22
CA GLU A 118 26.89 1.81 -12.38
C GLU A 118 27.15 3.32 -12.42
N HIS A 119 26.31 4.07 -13.13
CA HIS A 119 26.44 5.53 -13.30
C HIS A 119 25.60 6.36 -12.32
N PHE A 120 25.03 5.75 -11.28
CA PHE A 120 24.25 6.45 -10.26
C PHE A 120 25.14 6.93 -9.11
N SER A 121 24.84 8.12 -8.58
CA SER A 121 25.43 8.60 -7.32
C SER A 121 24.81 7.89 -6.12
N ALA A 122 25.29 8.20 -4.91
CA ALA A 122 24.67 7.71 -3.69
C ALA A 122 23.18 8.12 -3.61
N PRO A 123 22.34 7.35 -2.90
CA PRO A 123 20.92 7.68 -2.71
C PRO A 123 20.71 9.10 -2.13
N PRO A 124 19.63 9.80 -2.50
CA PRO A 124 19.27 11.09 -1.94
C PRO A 124 19.29 11.10 -0.41
N THR A 125 19.86 12.13 0.21
CA THR A 125 19.96 12.24 1.69
C THR A 125 18.59 12.34 2.38
N LYS A 126 17.56 12.77 1.65
CA LYS A 126 16.17 12.79 2.10
C LYS A 126 15.52 11.40 2.19
N TRP A 127 16.13 10.39 1.56
CA TRP A 127 15.63 9.02 1.58
C TRP A 127 15.83 8.38 2.96
N LYS A 128 14.77 7.80 3.52
CA LYS A 128 14.77 7.18 4.85
C LYS A 128 14.26 5.74 4.85
N GLY A 129 13.89 5.20 3.69
CA GLY A 129 13.40 3.82 3.61
C GLY A 129 14.54 2.82 3.73
N THR A 130 14.21 1.59 4.09
CA THR A 130 15.17 0.50 4.26
C THR A 130 14.98 -0.52 3.15
N CYS A 131 16.06 -1.20 2.76
CA CYS A 131 15.94 -2.34 1.87
C CYS A 131 15.53 -3.56 2.70
N GLN A 132 14.36 -4.14 2.43
CA GLN A 132 13.98 -5.41 3.03
C GLN A 132 14.69 -6.55 2.29
N SER A 133 15.84 -6.98 2.82
CA SER A 133 16.60 -8.13 2.33
C SER A 133 15.91 -9.45 2.69
N SER A 134 14.73 -9.70 2.14
CA SER A 134 14.07 -11.00 2.19
C SER A 134 14.12 -11.65 0.79
N LEU A 135 14.30 -12.98 0.72
CA LEU A 135 14.24 -13.76 -0.53
C LEU A 135 15.35 -13.46 -1.55
N ASN A 136 16.61 -13.32 -1.11
CA ASN A 136 17.77 -13.03 -1.96
C ASN A 136 17.69 -11.71 -2.75
N PHE A 137 16.92 -10.74 -2.24
CA PHE A 137 16.81 -9.41 -2.84
C PHE A 137 17.86 -8.45 -2.28
N THR A 138 18.60 -7.77 -3.17
CA THR A 138 19.59 -6.73 -2.82
C THR A 138 19.24 -5.42 -3.52
N CYS A 139 19.02 -4.36 -2.74
CA CYS A 139 18.87 -3.01 -3.26
C CYS A 139 20.22 -2.46 -3.75
N ASN A 140 20.16 -1.51 -4.68
CA ASN A 140 21.32 -0.81 -5.22
C ASN A 140 21.06 0.71 -5.26
N LYS A 141 21.89 1.50 -5.94
CA LYS A 141 21.71 2.96 -6.01
C LYS A 141 20.53 3.38 -6.90
N TYR A 142 19.99 2.48 -7.72
CA TYR A 142 18.77 2.70 -8.52
C TYR A 142 17.51 2.29 -7.73
N VAL A 143 17.48 1.05 -7.24
CA VAL A 143 16.38 0.47 -6.45
C VAL A 143 16.69 0.66 -4.98
N LEU A 144 16.24 1.77 -4.40
CA LEU A 144 16.60 2.18 -3.03
C LEU A 144 15.92 1.36 -1.93
N THR A 145 14.75 0.80 -2.21
CA THR A 145 13.98 -0.04 -1.29
C THR A 145 13.13 -1.03 -2.04
N CYS A 146 12.83 -2.14 -1.38
CA CYS A 146 11.79 -3.05 -1.76
C CYS A 146 11.07 -3.50 -0.49
N HIS A 147 9.74 -3.43 -0.50
CA HIS A 147 8.89 -3.95 0.56
C HIS A 147 7.81 -4.81 -0.06
N PHE A 148 7.55 -5.96 0.56
CA PHE A 148 6.50 -6.86 0.13
C PHE A 148 5.41 -6.91 1.20
N PHE A 149 4.18 -6.61 0.81
CA PHE A 149 3.02 -6.68 1.69
C PHE A 149 2.23 -7.94 1.33
N LYS A 150 2.34 -8.98 2.17
CA LYS A 150 1.47 -10.17 2.08
C LYS A 150 0.41 -10.07 3.16
N THR A 151 -0.85 -10.01 2.76
CA THR A 151 -1.98 -10.19 3.67
C THR A 151 -2.54 -11.60 3.46
N SER A 152 -2.94 -12.27 4.55
CA SER A 152 -3.56 -13.61 4.51
C SER A 152 -4.91 -13.65 3.79
N VAL A 153 -5.47 -12.48 3.44
CA VAL A 153 -6.82 -12.30 2.91
C VAL A 153 -6.97 -12.75 1.45
N LEU A 154 -5.87 -12.85 0.69
CA LEU A 154 -5.92 -13.20 -0.74
C LEU A 154 -5.61 -14.67 -1.04
N GLN A 155 -5.54 -15.55 -0.04
CA GLN A 155 -5.29 -16.98 -0.24
C GLN A 155 -6.53 -17.81 -0.60
N GLN A 156 -7.74 -17.24 -0.60
CA GLN A 156 -8.93 -17.94 -1.09
C GLN A 156 -9.09 -17.71 -2.60
N HIS A 157 -9.11 -18.82 -3.34
CA HIS A 157 -9.19 -18.98 -4.79
C HIS A 157 -7.85 -18.96 -5.54
N ARG A 158 -7.14 -20.09 -5.40
CA ARG A 158 -6.55 -20.76 -6.56
C ARG A 158 -7.21 -22.12 -6.70
#